data_AF-C0QAU1-F1
#
_entry.id   AF-C0QAU1-F1
#
_cell.length_a   1.000
_cell.length_b   1.000
_cell.length_c   1.000
_cell.angle_alpha   90.00
_cell.angle_beta   90.00
_cell.angle_gamma   90.00
#
_symmetry.space_group_name_H-M   'P 1'
#
loop_
_entity.id
_entity.type
_entity.pdbx_description
1 polymer ?
#
loop_
_entity_poly.entity_id
_entity_poly.type
_entity_poly.pdbx_seq_one_letter_code
_entity_poly.pdbx_strand_id
1 'polypeptide(L)'
;MIAKKREFYIGVIMLTGFAVILAILFSPIYNGKNGLCFLDNMFNSMSKGSAYYIPAMKVEADNLTGKTINLNLSMDKAAQGEIISKLLDRANANLSTAGTAFIITADLGQLLNTCLTDADAMYNNDGATVQQRYQINERVVLFNWYQLLKKVEKNLTKQKMFKEAKAVSLVNQKAVETAYNYYKVEAKSVKASAFMLGLALVFYVIYTLWYGFGIMFVFEGLGMQIEH
;
A
#
# COMPACT_ATOMS: atom_id res chain seq x y z
N MET A 1 -1.11 -9.80 50.85
CA MET A 1 -1.20 -8.64 51.76
C MET A 1 -0.57 -7.46 51.02
N ILE A 2 -1.24 -6.31 50.91
CA ILE A 2 -0.66 -5.15 50.20
C ILE A 2 0.46 -4.58 51.08
N ALA A 3 1.69 -4.60 50.59
CA ALA A 3 2.88 -4.20 51.33
C ALA A 3 2.98 -2.67 51.45
N LYS A 4 2.74 -1.95 50.35
CA LYS A 4 2.70 -0.48 50.33
C LYS A 4 1.38 0.01 49.72
N LYS A 5 0.46 0.44 50.59
CA LYS A 5 -0.93 0.76 50.19
C LYS A 5 -1.02 1.94 49.24
N ARG A 6 -0.17 2.96 49.41
CA ARG A 6 -0.22 4.19 48.61
C ARG A 6 0.13 3.90 47.15
N GLU A 7 1.26 3.25 46.93
CA GLU A 7 1.83 2.86 45.64
C GLU A 7 0.86 1.93 44.91
N PHE A 8 0.29 0.95 45.63
CA PHE A 8 -0.72 0.06 45.09
C PHE A 8 -1.94 0.81 44.53
N TYR A 9 -2.54 1.73 45.31
CA TYR A 9 -3.71 2.48 44.85
C TYR A 9 -3.38 3.48 43.75
N ILE A 10 -2.20 4.10 43.77
CA ILE A 10 -1.72 4.95 42.67
C ILE A 10 -1.65 4.13 41.38
N GLY A 11 -1.02 2.95 41.42
CA GLY A 11 -0.93 2.05 40.26
C GLY A 11 -2.30 1.62 39.76
N VAL A 12 -3.22 1.22 40.64
CA VAL A 12 -4.59 0.83 40.27
C VAL A 12 -5.36 1.98 39.62
N ILE A 13 -5.28 3.20 40.16
CA ILE A 13 -5.92 4.38 39.57
C ILE A 13 -5.33 4.69 38.18
N MET A 14 -3.99 4.61 38.05
CA MET A 14 -3.30 4.82 36.78
C MET A 14 -3.73 3.80 35.72
N LEU A 15 -3.80 2.51 36.06
CA LEU A 15 -4.24 1.45 35.15
C LEU A 15 -5.73 1.57 34.80
N THR A 16 -6.56 1.98 35.74
CA THR A 16 -7.99 2.22 35.49
C THR A 16 -8.17 3.39 34.53
N GLY A 17 -7.46 4.51 34.75
CA GLY A 17 -7.45 5.66 33.84
C GLY A 17 -6.95 5.28 32.45
N PHE A 18 -5.88 4.49 32.37
CA PHE A 18 -5.40 3.92 31.11
C PHE A 18 -6.49 3.13 30.39
N ALA A 19 -7.15 2.19 31.08
CA ALA A 19 -8.18 1.33 30.51
C ALA A 19 -9.42 2.13 30.03
N VAL A 20 -9.80 3.19 30.75
CA VAL A 20 -10.89 4.09 30.33
C VAL A 20 -10.52 4.81 29.03
N ILE A 21 -9.32 5.38 28.94
CA ILE A 21 -8.84 6.02 27.70
C ILE A 21 -8.79 5.01 26.55
N LEU A 22 -8.34 3.78 26.82
CA LEU A 22 -8.31 2.71 25.82
C LEU A 22 -9.72 2.40 25.32
N ALA A 23 -10.67 2.19 26.24
CA ALA A 23 -12.06 1.91 25.89
C ALA A 23 -12.67 3.04 25.05
N ILE A 24 -12.38 4.30 25.38
CA ILE A 24 -12.80 5.46 24.59
C ILE A 24 -12.16 5.43 23.19
N LEU A 25 -10.85 5.14 23.08
CA LEU A 25 -10.17 5.05 21.78
C LEU A 25 -10.80 3.99 20.86
N PHE A 26 -11.20 2.84 21.41
CA PHE A 26 -11.83 1.74 20.68
C PHE A 26 -13.34 1.93 20.45
N SER A 27 -13.98 2.83 21.21
CA SER A 27 -15.41 3.11 21.08
C SER A 27 -15.72 3.90 19.78
N PRO A 28 -16.90 3.69 19.17
CA PRO A 28 -17.28 4.31 17.90
C PRO A 28 -17.77 5.76 18.05
N ILE A 29 -17.15 6.55 18.93
CA ILE A 29 -17.59 7.91 19.28
C ILE A 29 -17.28 8.93 18.15
N TYR A 30 -16.40 8.61 17.20
CA TYR A 30 -16.03 9.51 16.11
C TYR A 30 -16.79 9.20 14.82
N ASN A 31 -18.04 9.68 14.72
CA ASN A 31 -18.92 9.48 13.53
C ASN A 31 -19.08 7.99 13.14
N GLY A 32 -19.24 7.12 14.13
CA GLY A 32 -19.34 5.66 13.92
C GLY A 32 -18.01 4.96 13.65
N LYS A 33 -16.89 5.70 13.64
CA LYS A 33 -15.52 5.17 13.59
C LYS A 33 -14.87 5.31 14.97
N ASN A 34 -13.94 4.43 15.27
CA ASN A 34 -13.11 4.54 16.47
C ASN A 34 -11.83 5.35 16.18
N GLY A 35 -11.11 5.72 17.24
CA GLY A 35 -9.88 6.52 17.13
C GLY A 35 -8.79 5.83 16.29
N LEU A 36 -8.75 4.50 16.29
CA LEU A 36 -7.82 3.74 15.44
C LEU A 36 -8.15 3.88 13.96
N CYS A 37 -9.42 3.79 13.57
CA CYS A 37 -9.83 4.02 12.19
C CYS A 37 -9.51 5.45 11.73
N PHE A 38 -9.61 6.44 12.62
CA PHE A 38 -9.21 7.81 12.30
C PHE A 38 -7.70 7.90 12.04
N LEU A 39 -6.89 7.37 12.96
CA LEU A 39 -5.44 7.36 12.82
C LEU A 39 -5.00 6.60 11.57
N ASP A 40 -5.53 5.40 11.33
CA ASP A 40 -5.23 4.58 10.16
C ASP A 40 -5.55 5.29 8.85
N ASN A 41 -6.75 5.90 8.74
CA ASN A 41 -7.09 6.72 7.57
C ASN A 41 -6.14 7.90 7.40
N MET A 42 -5.76 8.59 8.49
CA MET A 42 -4.81 9.69 8.46
C MET A 42 -3.44 9.22 7.94
N PHE A 43 -2.90 8.11 8.48
CA PHE A 43 -1.63 7.53 8.05
C PHE A 43 -1.67 7.09 6.59
N ASN A 44 -2.73 6.40 6.15
CA ASN A 44 -2.89 5.94 4.77
C ASN A 44 -3.00 7.13 3.80
N SER A 45 -3.76 8.18 4.14
CA SER A 45 -3.86 9.40 3.35
C SER A 45 -2.52 10.13 3.20
N MET A 46 -1.73 10.21 4.28
CA MET A 46 -0.39 10.81 4.28
C MET A 46 0.60 9.98 3.47
N SER A 47 0.59 8.65 3.68
CA SER A 47 1.46 7.71 2.97
C SER A 47 1.19 7.75 1.47
N LYS A 48 -0.09 7.81 1.07
CA LYS A 48 -0.50 8.10 -0.31
C LYS A 48 -0.01 9.48 -0.77
N GLY A 49 -0.06 10.51 0.05
CA GLY A 49 0.49 11.83 -0.32
C GLY A 49 1.99 11.78 -0.68
N SER A 50 2.76 10.91 -0.02
CA SER A 50 4.21 10.78 -0.23
C SER A 50 4.63 9.76 -1.28
N ALA A 51 3.77 8.81 -1.64
CA ALA A 51 4.11 7.70 -2.53
C ALA A 51 3.83 7.97 -4.02
N TYR A 52 3.62 9.23 -4.42
CA TYR A 52 3.27 9.56 -5.79
C TYR A 52 4.49 9.62 -6.73
N TYR A 53 4.94 8.44 -7.17
CA TYR A 53 6.11 8.26 -8.04
C TYR A 53 5.77 8.12 -9.52
N ILE A 54 4.49 8.09 -9.88
CA ILE A 54 4.02 7.84 -11.26
C ILE A 54 4.65 8.79 -12.30
N PRO A 55 4.78 10.12 -12.06
CA PRO A 55 5.44 11.01 -13.02
C PRO A 55 6.89 10.63 -13.31
N ALA A 56 7.66 10.24 -12.29
CA ALA A 56 9.03 9.78 -12.46
C ALA A 56 9.08 8.43 -13.22
N MET A 57 8.11 7.54 -12.98
CA MET A 57 8.01 6.28 -13.71
C MET A 57 7.61 6.47 -15.18
N LYS A 58 6.82 7.50 -15.52
CA LYS A 58 6.55 7.87 -16.93
C LYS A 58 7.83 8.27 -17.65
N VAL A 59 8.69 9.09 -17.03
CA VAL A 59 10.01 9.43 -17.60
C VAL A 59 10.87 8.19 -17.85
N GLU A 60 10.90 7.24 -16.91
CA GLU A 60 11.63 5.98 -17.08
C GLU A 60 11.05 5.10 -18.20
N ALA A 61 9.72 5.07 -18.35
CA ALA A 61 9.04 4.36 -19.42
C ALA A 61 9.31 5.01 -20.79
N ASP A 62 9.32 6.34 -20.86
CA ASP A 62 9.58 7.08 -22.09
C ASP A 62 10.98 6.78 -22.65
N ASN A 63 11.98 6.63 -21.77
CA ASN A 63 13.34 6.21 -22.14
C ASN A 63 13.43 4.80 -22.76
N LEU A 64 12.35 4.02 -22.70
CA LEU A 64 12.23 2.68 -23.26
C LEU A 64 11.30 2.62 -24.48
N THR A 65 10.79 3.78 -24.94
CA THR A 65 10.01 3.87 -26.17
C THR A 65 10.88 3.50 -27.37
N GLY A 66 10.33 2.71 -28.29
CA GLY A 66 11.03 2.12 -29.43
C GLY A 66 11.75 0.80 -29.11
N LYS A 67 11.77 0.35 -27.85
CA LYS A 67 12.34 -0.95 -27.48
C LYS A 67 11.33 -2.06 -27.66
N THR A 68 11.43 -2.77 -28.79
CA THR A 68 10.67 -3.99 -29.02
C THR A 68 11.15 -5.14 -28.13
N ILE A 69 10.21 -5.76 -27.42
CA ILE A 69 10.43 -6.97 -26.63
C ILE A 69 9.59 -8.12 -27.18
N ASN A 70 10.15 -9.32 -27.13
CA ASN A 70 9.45 -10.57 -27.46
C ASN A 70 9.35 -11.40 -26.18
N LEU A 71 8.14 -11.58 -25.67
CA LEU A 71 7.88 -12.27 -24.42
C LEU A 71 7.21 -13.60 -24.70
N ASN A 72 7.73 -14.66 -24.11
CA ASN A 72 7.08 -15.97 -24.12
C ASN A 72 6.45 -16.21 -22.74
N LEU A 73 5.15 -16.00 -22.64
CA LEU A 73 4.40 -16.09 -21.39
C LEU A 73 3.44 -17.29 -21.43
N SER A 74 3.41 -18.06 -20.34
CA SER A 74 2.35 -19.04 -20.08
C SER A 74 1.29 -18.41 -19.19
N MET A 75 0.02 -18.59 -19.53
CA MET A 75 -1.13 -18.11 -18.75
C MET A 75 -1.64 -19.24 -17.86
N ASP A 76 -1.87 -18.93 -16.58
CA ASP A 76 -2.25 -19.97 -15.61
C ASP A 76 -3.73 -20.34 -15.71
N LYS A 77 -4.56 -19.44 -16.28
CA LYS A 77 -6.02 -19.62 -16.42
C LYS A 77 -6.53 -18.94 -17.70
N ALA A 78 -7.46 -19.60 -18.40
CA ALA A 78 -8.08 -19.06 -19.62
C ALA A 78 -8.76 -17.69 -19.42
N ALA A 79 -9.46 -17.49 -18.29
CA ALA A 79 -10.12 -16.23 -17.97
C ALA A 79 -9.16 -15.05 -17.74
N GLN A 80 -7.93 -15.31 -17.26
CA GLN A 80 -6.89 -14.28 -17.19
C GLN A 80 -6.36 -13.92 -18.58
N GLY A 81 -6.41 -14.89 -19.51
CA GLY A 81 -5.97 -14.68 -20.88
C GLY A 81 -6.80 -13.66 -21.65
N GLU A 82 -8.12 -13.67 -21.46
CA GLU A 82 -9.00 -12.68 -22.09
C GLU A 82 -8.72 -11.26 -21.58
N ILE A 83 -8.51 -11.11 -20.27
CA ILE A 83 -8.21 -9.81 -19.67
C ILE A 83 -6.85 -9.31 -20.14
N ILE A 84 -5.81 -10.15 -20.08
CA ILE A 84 -4.46 -9.78 -20.53
C ILE A 84 -4.46 -9.42 -22.02
N SER A 85 -5.24 -10.11 -22.86
CA SER A 85 -5.40 -9.73 -24.26
C SER A 85 -5.92 -8.30 -24.40
N LYS A 86 -6.99 -7.94 -23.67
CA LYS A 86 -7.50 -6.56 -23.65
C LYS A 86 -6.48 -5.53 -23.15
N LEU A 87 -5.64 -5.89 -22.17
CA LEU A 87 -4.56 -5.00 -21.70
C LEU A 87 -3.51 -4.77 -22.80
N LEU A 88 -3.10 -5.83 -23.49
CA LEU A 88 -2.11 -5.80 -24.56
C LEU A 88 -2.64 -5.05 -25.79
N ASP A 89 -3.91 -5.23 -26.15
CA ASP A 89 -4.56 -4.49 -27.23
C ASP A 89 -4.50 -2.98 -26.98
N ARG A 90 -4.77 -2.54 -25.73
CA ARG A 90 -4.67 -1.13 -25.34
C ARG A 90 -3.24 -0.59 -25.34
N ALA A 91 -2.25 -1.48 -25.24
CA ALA A 91 -0.83 -1.16 -25.35
C ALA A 91 -0.28 -1.28 -26.77
N ASN A 92 -1.12 -1.57 -27.78
CA ASN A 92 -0.70 -1.89 -29.16
C ASN A 92 0.33 -3.03 -29.24
N ALA A 93 0.24 -3.99 -28.31
CA ALA A 93 1.08 -5.18 -28.29
C ALA A 93 0.43 -6.29 -29.11
N ASN A 94 1.22 -6.96 -29.94
CA ASN A 94 0.76 -8.10 -30.73
C ASN A 94 0.82 -9.38 -29.89
N LEU A 95 -0.30 -10.08 -29.82
CA LEU A 95 -0.42 -11.38 -29.18
C LEU A 95 -0.52 -12.48 -30.25
N SER A 96 0.45 -13.38 -30.27
CA SER A 96 0.40 -14.61 -31.05
C SER A 96 0.31 -15.83 -30.12
N THR A 97 -0.40 -16.86 -30.55
CA THR A 97 -0.54 -18.11 -29.80
C THR A 97 0.32 -19.20 -30.44
N ALA A 98 1.14 -19.86 -29.62
CA ALA A 98 1.95 -21.01 -30.02
C ALA A 98 1.67 -22.17 -29.05
N GLY A 99 0.63 -22.96 -29.35
CA GLY A 99 0.16 -24.02 -28.46
C GLY A 99 -0.36 -23.47 -27.13
N THR A 100 0.28 -23.83 -26.02
CA THR A 100 -0.05 -23.33 -24.66
C THR A 100 0.71 -22.07 -24.26
N ALA A 101 1.59 -21.56 -25.14
CA ALA A 101 2.40 -20.38 -24.91
C ALA A 101 1.86 -19.18 -25.69
N PHE A 102 1.86 -18.02 -25.04
CA PHE A 102 1.53 -16.75 -25.67
C PHE A 102 2.83 -16.00 -25.97
N ILE A 103 3.04 -15.71 -27.24
CA ILE A 103 4.15 -14.89 -27.72
C ILE A 103 3.64 -13.47 -27.85
N ILE A 104 4.17 -12.56 -27.06
CA ILE A 104 3.80 -11.16 -27.06
C ILE A 104 4.95 -10.37 -27.66
N THR A 105 4.67 -9.61 -28.71
CA THR A 105 5.60 -8.63 -29.27
C THR A 105 5.06 -7.24 -28.97
N ALA A 106 5.79 -6.47 -28.16
CA ALA A 106 5.34 -5.17 -27.70
C ALA A 106 6.48 -4.15 -27.72
N ASP A 107 6.13 -2.87 -27.81
CA ASP A 107 7.02 -1.80 -27.40
C ASP A 107 7.01 -1.68 -25.87
N LEU A 108 8.17 -1.80 -25.24
CA LEU A 108 8.26 -1.80 -23.78
C LEU A 108 7.84 -0.44 -23.18
N GLY A 109 8.26 0.67 -23.78
CA GLY A 109 7.87 2.00 -23.31
C GLY A 109 6.37 2.21 -23.39
N GLN A 110 5.74 1.84 -24.51
CA GLN A 110 4.30 1.93 -24.71
C GLN A 110 3.51 1.03 -23.76
N LEU A 111 3.98 -0.20 -23.52
CA LEU A 111 3.38 -1.12 -22.55
C LEU A 111 3.38 -0.51 -21.14
N LEU A 112 4.53 0.01 -20.71
CA LEU A 112 4.68 0.63 -19.40
C LEU A 112 3.85 1.91 -19.28
N ASN A 113 3.84 2.77 -20.30
CA ASN A 113 3.04 4.00 -20.31
C ASN A 113 1.53 3.73 -20.28
N THR A 114 1.07 2.68 -20.95
CA THR A 114 -0.33 2.25 -20.91
C THR A 114 -0.71 1.84 -19.49
N CYS A 115 0.12 1.01 -18.86
CA CYS A 115 -0.06 0.58 -17.47
C CYS A 115 -0.01 1.75 -16.48
N LEU A 116 0.94 2.66 -16.66
CA LEU A 116 1.09 3.87 -15.84
C LEU A 116 -0.12 4.78 -15.95
N THR A 117 -0.76 4.88 -17.12
CA THR A 117 -1.99 5.65 -17.30
C THR A 117 -3.14 5.09 -16.46
N ASP A 118 -3.30 3.77 -16.45
CA ASP A 118 -4.34 3.12 -15.63
C ASP A 118 -4.02 3.21 -14.13
N ALA A 119 -2.75 3.06 -13.76
CA ALA A 119 -2.28 3.25 -12.40
C ALA A 119 -2.50 4.69 -11.91
N ASP A 120 -2.29 5.69 -12.76
CA ASP A 120 -2.50 7.11 -12.46
C ASP A 120 -3.98 7.43 -12.19
N ALA A 121 -4.87 6.94 -13.06
CA ALA A 121 -6.31 7.07 -12.84
C ALA A 121 -6.74 6.45 -11.50
N MET A 122 -6.27 5.23 -11.22
CA MET A 122 -6.57 4.54 -9.96
C MET A 122 -5.95 5.22 -8.75
N TYR A 123 -4.74 5.77 -8.87
CA TYR A 123 -4.11 6.55 -7.81
C TYR A 123 -4.95 7.78 -7.46
N ASN A 124 -5.54 8.43 -8.46
CA ASN A 124 -6.43 9.58 -8.27
C ASN A 124 -7.88 9.19 -7.95
N ASN A 125 -8.14 7.93 -7.62
CA ASN A 125 -9.45 7.35 -7.33
C ASN A 125 -10.44 7.41 -8.51
N ASP A 126 -9.97 7.68 -9.71
CA ASP A 126 -10.75 7.68 -10.95
C ASP A 126 -10.79 6.28 -11.58
N GLY A 127 -11.36 5.34 -10.82
CA GLY A 127 -11.57 3.98 -11.31
C GLY A 127 -12.57 3.88 -12.45
N ALA A 128 -13.46 4.87 -12.58
CA ALA A 128 -14.46 4.91 -13.63
C ALA A 128 -13.83 5.00 -15.02
N THR A 129 -12.79 5.82 -15.19
CA THR A 129 -12.02 5.90 -16.44
C THR A 129 -11.43 4.55 -16.84
N VAL A 130 -10.86 3.80 -15.88
CA VAL A 130 -10.31 2.47 -16.13
C VAL A 130 -11.41 1.47 -16.46
N GLN A 131 -12.51 1.48 -15.70
CA GLN A 131 -13.65 0.60 -15.95
C GLN A 131 -14.26 0.84 -17.33
N GLN A 132 -14.43 2.10 -17.75
CA GLN A 132 -14.95 2.44 -19.07
C GLN A 132 -14.00 2.00 -20.20
N ARG A 133 -12.68 2.11 -19.98
CA ARG A 133 -11.66 1.71 -20.95
C ARG A 133 -11.66 0.20 -21.19
N TYR A 134 -11.82 -0.62 -20.14
CA TYR A 134 -11.69 -2.08 -20.26
C TYR A 134 -13.01 -2.85 -20.19
N GLN A 135 -14.10 -2.21 -19.77
CA GLN A 135 -15.38 -2.85 -19.42
C GLN A 135 -15.21 -3.98 -18.39
N ILE A 136 -14.25 -3.82 -17.49
CA ILE A 136 -13.86 -4.76 -16.45
C ILE A 136 -13.74 -3.97 -15.15
N ASN A 137 -14.00 -4.61 -14.01
CA ASN A 137 -13.75 -3.99 -12.71
C ASN A 137 -12.30 -3.46 -12.61
N GLU A 138 -12.16 -2.20 -12.23
CA GLU A 138 -10.92 -1.44 -12.23
C GLU A 138 -9.83 -2.04 -11.33
N ARG A 139 -10.20 -2.68 -10.20
CA ARG A 139 -9.24 -3.42 -9.37
C ARG A 139 -8.76 -4.68 -10.08
N VAL A 140 -9.65 -5.38 -10.78
CA VAL A 140 -9.27 -6.56 -11.57
C VAL A 140 -8.31 -6.17 -12.69
N VAL A 141 -8.49 -5.02 -13.34
CA VAL A 141 -7.56 -4.49 -14.35
C VAL A 141 -6.16 -4.30 -13.76
N LEU A 142 -6.01 -3.54 -12.67
CA LEU A 142 -4.71 -3.31 -12.04
C LEU A 142 -4.05 -4.57 -11.51
N PHE A 143 -4.84 -5.50 -10.95
CA PHE A 143 -4.33 -6.79 -10.53
C PHE A 143 -3.74 -7.59 -11.70
N ASN A 144 -4.40 -7.57 -12.87
CA ASN A 144 -3.87 -8.24 -14.05
C ASN A 144 -2.64 -7.51 -14.64
N TRP A 145 -2.59 -6.18 -14.57
CA TRP A 145 -1.35 -5.43 -14.86
C TRP A 145 -0.20 -5.87 -13.95
N TYR A 146 -0.44 -5.96 -12.65
CA TYR A 146 0.56 -6.40 -11.67
C TYR A 146 1.11 -7.80 -11.99
N GLN A 147 0.21 -8.74 -12.28
CA GLN A 147 0.59 -10.11 -12.63
C GLN A 147 1.32 -10.18 -13.97
N LEU A 148 0.88 -9.40 -14.97
CA LEU A 148 1.54 -9.31 -16.26
C LEU A 148 2.96 -8.77 -16.13
N LEU A 149 3.14 -7.62 -15.45
CA LEU A 149 4.47 -7.02 -15.26
C LEU A 149 5.42 -7.95 -14.49
N LYS A 150 4.94 -8.71 -13.49
CA LYS A 150 5.74 -9.77 -12.84
C LYS A 150 6.22 -10.84 -13.82
N LYS A 151 5.37 -11.26 -14.76
CA LYS A 151 5.73 -12.25 -15.78
C LYS A 151 6.70 -11.66 -16.81
N VAL A 152 6.50 -10.40 -17.21
CA VAL A 152 7.39 -9.64 -18.10
C VAL A 152 8.79 -9.51 -17.48
N GLU A 153 8.89 -9.05 -16.24
CA GLU A 153 10.15 -8.90 -15.48
C GLU A 153 10.94 -10.21 -15.46
N LYS A 154 10.28 -11.32 -15.08
CA LYS A 154 10.89 -12.65 -15.04
C LYS A 154 11.39 -13.08 -16.42
N ASN A 155 10.62 -12.82 -17.47
CA ASN A 155 10.98 -13.20 -18.84
C ASN A 155 12.18 -12.37 -19.34
N LEU A 156 12.18 -11.05 -19.14
CA LEU A 156 13.30 -10.17 -19.49
C LEU A 156 14.60 -10.53 -18.74
N THR A 157 14.48 -10.92 -17.47
CA THR A 157 15.62 -11.39 -16.68
C THR A 157 16.21 -12.67 -17.25
N LYS A 158 15.38 -13.62 -17.71
CA LYS A 158 15.85 -14.83 -18.42
C LYS A 158 16.55 -14.50 -19.73
N GLN A 159 16.13 -13.44 -20.41
CA GLN A 159 16.78 -12.91 -21.61
C GLN A 159 18.03 -12.05 -21.31
N LYS A 160 18.43 -11.92 -20.04
CA LYS A 160 19.54 -11.06 -19.56
C LYS A 160 19.33 -9.57 -19.84
N MET A 161 18.09 -9.14 -20.08
CA MET A 161 17.70 -7.74 -20.24
C MET A 161 17.43 -7.10 -18.86
N PHE A 162 18.47 -7.04 -18.01
CA PHE A 162 18.33 -6.66 -16.60
C PHE A 162 17.93 -5.19 -16.40
N LYS A 163 18.35 -4.29 -17.30
CA LYS A 163 17.99 -2.86 -17.22
C LYS A 163 16.48 -2.69 -17.42
N GLU A 164 15.95 -3.34 -18.45
CA GLU A 164 14.52 -3.34 -18.79
C GLU A 164 13.70 -4.06 -17.71
N ALA A 165 14.17 -5.21 -17.22
CA ALA A 165 13.52 -5.93 -16.13
C ALA A 165 13.42 -5.06 -14.86
N LYS A 166 14.49 -4.33 -14.51
CA LYS A 166 14.49 -3.40 -13.38
C LYS A 166 13.48 -2.27 -13.56
N ALA A 167 13.40 -1.69 -14.75
CA ALA A 167 12.41 -0.65 -15.05
C ALA A 167 10.97 -1.16 -14.90
N VAL A 168 10.67 -2.35 -15.45
CA VAL A 168 9.37 -3.03 -15.29
C VAL A 168 9.05 -3.26 -13.81
N SER A 169 10.02 -3.76 -13.04
CA SER A 169 9.87 -4.02 -11.61
C SER A 169 9.57 -2.74 -10.82
N LEU A 170 10.28 -1.65 -11.13
CA LEU A 170 10.06 -0.34 -10.52
C LEU A 170 8.67 0.23 -10.84
N VAL A 171 8.23 0.18 -12.11
CA VAL A 171 6.87 0.59 -12.50
C VAL A 171 5.83 -0.22 -11.74
N ASN A 172 6.02 -1.55 -11.66
CA ASN A 172 5.07 -2.41 -10.97
C ASN A 172 4.94 -2.09 -9.48
N GLN A 173 6.08 -1.96 -8.79
CA GLN A 173 6.12 -1.72 -7.34
C GLN A 173 5.70 -0.29 -6.98
N LYS A 174 6.20 0.71 -7.72
CA LYS A 174 6.03 2.13 -7.35
C LYS A 174 4.76 2.75 -7.92
N ALA A 175 4.22 2.24 -9.02
CA ALA A 175 3.00 2.76 -9.61
C ALA A 175 1.82 1.79 -9.43
N VAL A 176 1.89 0.59 -9.98
CA VAL A 176 0.73 -0.32 -10.07
C VAL A 176 0.29 -0.80 -8.69
N GLU A 177 1.22 -1.36 -7.93
CA GLU A 177 0.96 -1.86 -6.57
C GLU A 177 0.52 -0.73 -5.63
N THR A 178 1.25 0.39 -5.66
CA THR A 178 0.91 1.59 -4.90
C THR A 178 -0.50 2.11 -5.23
N ALA A 179 -0.86 2.21 -6.51
CA ALA A 179 -2.19 2.67 -6.94
C ALA A 179 -3.29 1.69 -6.52
N TYR A 180 -3.04 0.38 -6.61
CA TYR A 180 -3.99 -0.64 -6.16
C TYR A 180 -4.26 -0.55 -4.65
N ASN A 181 -3.19 -0.43 -3.86
CA ASN A 181 -3.26 -0.41 -2.40
C ASN A 181 -3.94 0.85 -1.86
N TYR A 182 -3.67 2.01 -2.47
CA TYR A 182 -4.26 3.28 -2.05
C TYR A 182 -5.56 3.64 -2.78
N TYR A 183 -6.11 2.77 -3.61
CA TYR A 183 -7.35 3.06 -4.32
C TYR A 183 -8.52 3.25 -3.34
N LYS A 184 -9.26 4.36 -3.52
CA LYS A 184 -10.32 4.91 -2.66
C LYS A 184 -9.83 5.62 -1.38
N VAL A 185 -8.52 5.77 -1.19
CA VAL A 185 -7.95 6.62 -0.12
C VAL A 185 -7.77 8.03 -0.66
N GLU A 186 -8.17 9.06 0.08
CA GLU A 186 -7.91 10.44 -0.31
C GLU A 186 -6.47 10.84 0.04
N ALA A 187 -5.72 11.39 -0.91
CA ALA A 187 -4.36 11.86 -0.64
C ALA A 187 -4.42 13.15 0.19
N LYS A 188 -3.69 13.19 1.32
CA LYS A 188 -3.50 14.40 2.12
C LYS A 188 -2.03 14.75 2.19
N SER A 189 -1.72 16.05 2.10
CA SER A 189 -0.35 16.52 2.24
C SER A 189 0.18 16.22 3.65
N VAL A 190 1.36 15.60 3.72
CA VAL A 190 2.06 15.31 4.98
C VAL A 190 2.36 16.60 5.74
N LYS A 191 2.68 17.70 5.05
CA LYS A 191 2.94 19.01 5.71
C LYS A 191 1.71 19.55 6.44
N ALA A 192 0.51 19.29 5.94
CA ALA A 192 -0.73 19.70 6.59
C ALA A 192 -1.08 18.81 7.81
N SER A 193 -0.48 17.62 7.90
CA SER A 193 -0.83 16.61 8.91
C SER A 193 0.31 16.33 9.92
N ALA A 194 1.50 16.91 9.71
CA ALA A 194 2.69 16.72 10.55
C ALA A 194 2.47 17.09 12.02
N PHE A 195 1.66 18.12 12.28
CA PHE A 195 1.28 18.50 13.65
C PHE A 195 0.45 17.41 14.34
N MET A 196 -0.59 16.88 13.67
CA MET A 196 -1.41 15.80 14.22
C MET A 196 -0.60 14.52 14.42
N LEU A 197 0.31 14.21 13.50
CA LEU A 197 1.22 13.08 13.63
C LEU A 197 2.14 13.22 14.85
N GLY A 198 2.74 14.40 15.03
CA GLY A 198 3.57 14.71 16.19
C GLY A 198 2.80 14.59 17.50
N LEU A 199 1.57 15.12 17.54
CA LEU A 199 0.69 15.02 18.70
C LEU A 199 0.31 13.56 19.00
N ALA A 200 -0.02 12.76 17.99
CA ALA A 200 -0.33 11.34 18.14
C ALA A 200 0.88 10.54 18.66
N LEU A 201 2.09 10.85 18.19
CA LEU A 201 3.31 10.21 18.65
C LEU A 201 3.63 10.56 20.11
N VAL A 202 3.54 11.85 20.46
CA VAL A 202 3.74 12.30 21.85
C VAL A 202 2.70 11.65 22.77
N PHE A 203 1.44 11.62 22.35
CA PHE A 203 0.39 10.91 23.08
C PHE A 203 0.73 9.42 23.26
N TYR A 204 1.15 8.72 22.21
CA TYR A 204 1.54 7.32 22.28
C TYR A 204 2.67 7.09 23.28
N VAL A 205 3.73 7.90 23.24
CA VAL A 205 4.87 7.76 24.17
C VAL A 205 4.43 8.02 25.61
N ILE A 206 3.71 9.11 25.88
CA ILE A 206 3.24 9.43 27.23
C ILE A 206 2.29 8.34 27.74
N TYR A 207 1.37 7.88 26.89
CA TYR A 207 0.36 6.89 27.25
C TYR A 207 0.96 5.50 27.51
N THR A 208 1.96 5.09 26.73
CA THR A 208 2.69 3.83 26.96
C THR A 208 3.58 3.90 28.21
N LEU A 209 4.24 5.03 28.47
CA LEU A 209 4.97 5.25 29.71
C LEU A 209 4.04 5.25 30.92
N TRP A 210 2.89 5.93 30.84
CA TRP A 210 1.87 5.91 31.90
C TRP A 210 1.47 4.46 32.23
N TYR A 211 1.15 3.65 31.23
CA TYR A 211 0.87 2.22 31.43
C TYR A 211 2.00 1.50 32.18
N GLY A 212 3.25 1.71 31.74
CA GLY A 212 4.44 1.12 32.38
C GLY A 212 4.57 1.51 33.85
N PHE A 213 4.47 2.80 34.18
CA PHE A 213 4.50 3.28 35.56
C PHE A 213 3.32 2.75 36.39
N GLY A 214 2.13 2.63 35.79
CA GLY A 214 0.96 2.05 36.46
C GLY A 214 1.20 0.61 36.92
N ILE A 215 1.78 -0.22 36.05
CA ILE A 215 2.18 -1.60 36.40
C ILE A 215 3.26 -1.60 37.49
N MET A 216 4.29 -0.77 37.32
CA MET A 216 5.39 -0.67 38.27
C MET A 216 4.89 -0.37 39.69
N PHE A 217 4.03 0.65 39.84
CA PHE A 217 3.46 1.02 41.14
C PHE A 217 2.58 -0.07 41.76
N VAL A 218 1.84 -0.84 40.95
CA VAL A 218 1.10 -2.00 41.47
C VAL A 218 2.07 -3.04 42.04
N PHE A 219 3.14 -3.35 41.33
CA PHE A 219 4.13 -4.33 41.77
C PHE A 219 4.93 -3.88 43.00
N GLU A 220 5.32 -2.61 43.07
CA GLU A 220 5.91 -2.01 44.28
C GLU A 220 4.95 -2.03 45.47
N GLY A 221 3.67 -1.74 45.20
CA GLY A 221 2.60 -1.83 46.19
C GLY A 221 2.39 -3.24 46.75
N LEU A 222 2.67 -4.26 45.94
CA LEU A 222 2.67 -5.67 46.34
C LEU A 222 3.96 -6.11 47.04
N GLY A 223 4.99 -5.26 47.07
CA GLY A 223 6.23 -5.51 47.82
C GLY A 223 7.42 -5.94 46.96
N MET A 224 7.32 -5.89 45.62
CA MET A 224 8.48 -6.09 44.75
C MET A 224 9.29 -4.80 44.67
N GLN A 225 10.57 -4.85 45.06
CA GLN A 225 11.49 -3.73 44.89
C GLN A 225 12.01 -3.74 43.45
N ILE A 226 11.54 -2.79 42.65
CA ILE A 226 11.97 -2.59 41.25
C ILE A 226 13.01 -1.46 41.16
N GLU A 227 13.22 -0.70 42.23
CA GLU A 227 14.39 0.17 42.42
C GLU A 227 15.62 -0.65 42.85
N HIS A 228 16.80 -0.21 42.37
CA HIS A 228 18.09 -0.63 42.93
C HIS A 228 18.37 0.06 44.26
#